data_AF-A0A397HC73-F1
#
_entry.id   AF-A0A397HC73-F1
#
_cell.length_a   1.000
_cell.length_b   1.000
_cell.length_c   1.000
_cell.angle_alpha   90.00
_cell.angle_beta   90.00
_cell.angle_gamma   90.00
#
_symmetry.space_group_name_H-M   'P 1'
#
loop_
_entity.id
_entity.type
_entity.pdbx_description
1 polymer ?
#
loop_
_entity_poly.entity_id
_entity_poly.type
_entity_poly.pdbx_seq_one_letter_code
_entity_poly.pdbx_strand_id
1 'polypeptide(L)'
;MSTYLITGTSRGLGLALVRHLASLPSSSVGTIFATSRSEHPNLHELSQQDDLTETFHTNVTGTHNVTRAFLPLLREGQRKLVVNISTTLGSMTLAPVYKLAPAPAYKITKAALTMLTVQYAQDYASEGFTFLAVSPGWLQTEMGGSRADLPPATGAEAVLNIVQKATPSQNGKALNIHVPGWEENEGLNQYDGKEVPW
;
A
#
# COMPACT_ATOMS: atom_id res chain seq x y z
N MET A 1 -0.17 -24.90 1.60
CA MET A 1 -1.40 -24.11 1.90
C MET A 1 -2.62 -24.94 1.57
N SER A 2 -3.54 -25.05 2.51
CA SER A 2 -4.81 -25.75 2.31
C SER A 2 -5.95 -24.79 2.03
N THR A 3 -6.89 -25.21 1.18
CA THR A 3 -8.12 -24.48 0.86
C THR A 3 -9.31 -25.20 1.48
N TYR A 4 -10.20 -24.47 2.14
CA TYR A 4 -11.35 -25.03 2.86
C TYR A 4 -12.65 -24.48 2.28
N LEU A 5 -13.64 -25.34 2.03
CA LEU A 5 -15.03 -24.96 1.82
C LEU A 5 -15.84 -25.43 3.03
N ILE A 6 -16.49 -24.49 3.71
CA ILE A 6 -17.29 -24.77 4.90
C ILE A 6 -18.69 -24.23 4.69
N THR A 7 -19.68 -25.10 4.82
CA THR A 7 -21.10 -24.76 4.77
C THR A 7 -21.67 -24.61 6.17
N GLY A 8 -22.71 -23.77 6.32
CA GLY A 8 -23.39 -23.61 7.61
C GLY A 8 -22.60 -22.75 8.60
N THR A 9 -21.91 -21.72 8.09
CA THR A 9 -20.94 -20.91 8.85
C THR A 9 -21.56 -19.70 9.56
N SER A 10 -22.88 -19.51 9.51
CA SER A 10 -23.51 -18.31 10.08
C SER A 10 -23.43 -18.21 11.61
N ARG A 11 -23.31 -19.34 12.32
CA ARG A 11 -23.24 -19.40 13.79
C ARG A 11 -22.68 -20.74 14.29
N GLY A 12 -22.50 -20.86 15.61
CA GLY A 12 -22.14 -22.12 16.27
C GLY A 12 -20.81 -22.67 15.78
N LEU A 13 -20.74 -24.00 15.60
CA LEU A 13 -19.50 -24.70 15.24
C LEU A 13 -18.92 -24.24 13.89
N GLY A 14 -19.76 -24.04 12.87
CA GLY A 14 -19.29 -23.62 11.55
C GLY A 14 -18.58 -22.26 11.58
N LEU A 15 -19.13 -21.30 12.34
CA LEU A 15 -18.48 -20.01 12.55
C LEU A 15 -17.20 -20.14 13.37
N ALA A 16 -17.21 -20.95 14.43
CA ALA A 16 -16.01 -21.18 15.27
C ALA A 16 -14.87 -21.83 14.47
N LEU A 17 -15.18 -22.75 13.58
CA LEU A 17 -14.21 -23.39 12.68
C LEU A 17 -13.60 -22.37 11.71
N VAL A 18 -14.42 -21.53 11.08
CA VAL A 18 -13.93 -20.45 10.20
C VAL A 18 -13.03 -19.47 10.97
N ARG A 19 -13.43 -19.07 12.19
CA ARG A 19 -12.60 -18.21 13.07
C ARG A 19 -11.25 -18.83 13.38
N HIS A 20 -11.25 -20.12 13.72
CA HIS A 20 -10.01 -20.82 14.04
C HIS A 20 -9.10 -20.90 12.81
N LEU A 21 -9.64 -21.29 11.65
CA LEU A 21 -8.88 -21.34 10.41
C LEU A 21 -8.33 -19.96 10.00
N ALA A 22 -9.12 -18.90 10.16
CA ALA A 22 -8.68 -17.52 9.86
C ALA A 22 -7.59 -17.02 10.83
N SER A 23 -7.50 -17.58 12.04
CA SER A 23 -6.43 -17.25 12.99
C SER A 23 -5.12 -18.01 12.76
N LEU A 24 -5.12 -19.01 11.87
CA LEU A 24 -3.92 -19.78 11.55
C LEU A 24 -3.03 -19.01 10.56
N PRO A 25 -1.71 -19.24 10.58
CA PRO A 25 -0.81 -18.59 9.64
C PRO A 25 -1.17 -18.88 8.18
N SER A 26 -0.99 -17.90 7.30
CA SER A 26 -1.24 -18.02 5.86
C SER A 26 -0.40 -19.12 5.20
N SER A 27 0.74 -19.51 5.78
CA SER A 27 1.52 -20.68 5.33
C SER A 27 0.76 -22.01 5.45
N SER A 28 -0.17 -22.09 6.40
CA SER A 28 -0.99 -23.27 6.70
C SER A 28 -2.34 -23.24 5.99
N VAL A 29 -3.01 -22.09 5.98
CA VAL A 29 -4.35 -21.90 5.40
C VAL A 29 -4.28 -20.83 4.31
N GLY A 30 -4.64 -21.19 3.07
CA GLY A 30 -4.61 -20.26 1.93
C GLY A 30 -5.94 -19.54 1.69
N THR A 31 -7.03 -20.29 1.52
CA THR A 31 -8.36 -19.71 1.22
C THR A 31 -9.46 -20.43 1.98
N ILE A 32 -10.40 -19.67 2.56
CA ILE A 32 -11.56 -20.19 3.27
C ILE A 32 -12.83 -19.71 2.56
N PHE A 33 -13.54 -20.62 1.89
CA PHE A 33 -14.88 -20.38 1.38
C PHE A 33 -15.90 -20.67 2.49
N ALA A 34 -16.34 -19.63 3.19
CA ALA A 34 -17.38 -19.74 4.22
C ALA A 34 -18.75 -19.43 3.61
N THR A 35 -19.66 -20.40 3.59
CA THR A 35 -20.98 -20.25 2.93
C THR A 35 -22.14 -20.26 3.94
N SER A 36 -23.06 -19.32 3.75
CA SER A 36 -24.29 -19.16 4.54
C SER A 36 -25.50 -18.88 3.64
N ARG A 37 -26.70 -19.14 4.15
CA ARG A 37 -27.97 -18.94 3.41
C ARG A 37 -28.29 -17.47 3.14
N SER A 38 -27.71 -16.56 3.92
CA SER A 38 -27.83 -15.11 3.82
C SER A 38 -26.53 -14.49 4.30
N GLU A 39 -26.31 -13.21 4.00
CA GLU A 39 -25.24 -12.45 4.63
C GLU A 39 -25.38 -12.46 6.16
N HIS A 40 -24.24 -12.52 6.85
CA HIS A 40 -24.20 -12.56 8.31
C HIS A 40 -23.09 -11.65 8.83
N PRO A 41 -23.38 -10.72 9.78
CA PRO A 41 -22.41 -9.73 10.26
C PRO A 41 -21.08 -10.32 10.73
N ASN A 42 -21.12 -11.44 11.46
CA ASN A 42 -19.91 -12.12 11.94
C ASN A 42 -18.98 -12.65 10.82
N LEU A 43 -19.55 -13.11 9.70
CA LEU A 43 -18.75 -13.58 8.57
C LEU A 43 -18.19 -12.40 7.78
N HIS A 44 -18.98 -11.34 7.67
CA HIS A 44 -18.53 -10.09 7.08
C HIS A 44 -17.36 -9.52 7.88
N GLU A 45 -17.48 -9.41 9.21
CA GLU A 45 -16.39 -8.95 10.09
C GLU A 45 -15.13 -9.80 9.94
N LEU A 46 -15.25 -11.14 9.89
CA LEU A 46 -14.10 -12.03 9.69
C LEU A 46 -13.43 -11.84 8.33
N SER A 47 -14.20 -11.58 7.28
CA SER A 47 -13.66 -11.28 5.95
C SER A 47 -13.00 -9.91 5.85
N GLN A 48 -13.26 -9.02 6.81
CA GLN A 48 -12.75 -7.65 6.85
C GLN A 48 -11.64 -7.48 7.90
N GLN A 49 -11.05 -8.58 8.41
CA GLN A 49 -9.98 -8.48 9.41
C GLN A 49 -8.76 -7.77 8.82
N ASP A 50 -8.34 -6.70 9.50
CA ASP A 50 -7.11 -5.96 9.22
C ASP A 50 -5.89 -6.77 9.69
N ASP A 51 -5.31 -7.60 8.80
CA ASP A 51 -4.10 -8.37 9.12
C ASP A 51 -2.85 -7.51 8.89
N LEU A 52 -2.37 -6.90 9.98
CA LEU A 52 -1.12 -6.14 9.97
C LEU A 52 0.09 -7.00 9.60
N THR A 53 0.13 -8.27 9.99
CA THR A 53 1.29 -9.14 9.73
C THR A 53 1.41 -9.43 8.24
N GLU A 54 0.31 -9.85 7.61
CA GLU A 54 0.27 -10.12 6.17
C GLU A 54 0.52 -8.85 5.35
N THR A 55 -0.11 -7.75 5.74
CA THR A 55 0.06 -6.46 5.05
C THR A 55 1.51 -5.97 5.17
N PHE A 56 2.15 -6.14 6.33
CA PHE A 56 3.55 -5.77 6.53
C PHE A 56 4.49 -6.69 5.75
N HIS A 57 4.17 -7.98 5.69
CA HIS A 57 4.92 -8.92 4.88
C HIS A 57 4.94 -8.47 3.41
N THR A 58 3.77 -8.16 2.86
CA THR A 58 3.58 -7.74 1.47
C THR A 58 4.20 -6.37 1.18
N ASN A 59 3.81 -5.34 1.93
CA ASN A 59 4.16 -3.96 1.61
C ASN A 59 5.59 -3.57 2.00
N VAL A 60 6.14 -4.19 3.06
CA VAL A 60 7.42 -3.75 3.65
C VAL A 60 8.49 -4.80 3.45
N THR A 61 8.34 -6.01 4.00
CA THR A 61 9.42 -7.01 3.94
C THR A 61 9.63 -7.56 2.53
N GLY A 62 8.55 -7.75 1.76
CA GLY A 62 8.60 -8.15 0.36
C GLY A 62 9.35 -7.11 -0.47
N THR A 63 8.96 -5.84 -0.35
CA THR A 63 9.63 -4.72 -1.02
C THR A 63 11.11 -4.61 -0.64
N HIS A 64 11.44 -4.76 0.66
CA HIS A 64 12.83 -4.80 1.13
C HIS A 64 13.62 -5.92 0.45
N ASN A 65 13.09 -7.14 0.44
CA ASN A 65 13.77 -8.31 -0.13
C ASN A 65 14.00 -8.16 -1.63
N VAL A 66 12.99 -7.72 -2.38
CA VAL A 66 13.11 -7.45 -3.83
C VAL A 66 14.13 -6.35 -4.08
N THR A 67 14.07 -5.24 -3.34
CA THR A 67 15.03 -4.14 -3.49
C THR A 67 16.46 -4.65 -3.29
N ARG A 68 16.74 -5.37 -2.20
CA ARG A 68 18.08 -5.95 -1.95
C ARG A 68 18.56 -6.87 -3.06
N ALA A 69 17.69 -7.73 -3.56
CA ALA A 69 18.04 -8.69 -4.60
C ALA A 69 18.39 -8.00 -5.92
N PHE A 70 17.77 -6.85 -6.23
CA PHE A 70 17.96 -6.12 -7.49
C PHE A 70 19.03 -5.03 -7.41
N LEU A 71 19.51 -4.63 -6.22
CA LEU A 71 20.58 -3.63 -6.07
C LEU A 71 21.82 -3.91 -6.95
N PRO A 72 22.36 -5.14 -7.05
CA PRO A 72 23.51 -5.41 -7.92
C PRO A 72 23.21 -5.11 -9.39
N LEU A 73 22.00 -5.41 -9.87
CA LEU A 73 21.60 -5.15 -11.25
C LEU A 73 21.40 -3.66 -11.51
N LEU A 74 20.83 -2.93 -10.54
CA LEU A 74 20.66 -1.49 -10.64
C LEU A 74 22.00 -0.74 -10.68
N ARG A 75 23.04 -1.25 -10.02
CA ARG A 75 24.39 -0.65 -10.05
C ARG A 75 24.99 -0.57 -11.45
N GLU A 76 24.65 -1.52 -12.33
CA GLU A 76 25.10 -1.56 -13.72
C GLU A 76 24.38 -0.54 -14.62
N GLY A 77 23.26 0.03 -14.14
CA GLY A 77 22.49 1.04 -14.86
C GLY A 77 23.11 2.44 -14.79
N GLN A 78 22.99 3.20 -15.89
CA GLN A 78 23.39 4.61 -15.92
C GLN A 78 22.55 5.48 -14.96
N ARG A 79 21.29 5.09 -14.74
CA ARG A 79 20.36 5.76 -13.81
C ARG A 79 19.89 4.76 -12.75
N LYS A 80 20.26 5.03 -11.50
CA LYS A 80 20.00 4.17 -10.35
C LYS A 80 18.80 4.68 -9.56
N LEU A 81 17.60 4.50 -10.10
CA LEU A 81 16.36 5.01 -9.50
C LEU A 81 15.49 3.86 -9.00
N VAL A 82 15.04 3.95 -7.76
CA VAL A 82 14.04 3.05 -7.15
C VAL A 82 12.84 3.88 -6.74
N VAL A 83 11.64 3.43 -7.14
CA VAL A 83 10.38 4.09 -6.82
C VAL A 83 9.47 3.12 -6.12
N ASN A 84 9.13 3.42 -4.87
CA ASN A 84 8.17 2.68 -4.07
C ASN A 84 6.82 3.37 -4.14
N ILE A 85 5.77 2.63 -4.52
CA ILE A 85 4.40 3.17 -4.56
C ILE A 85 3.86 3.22 -3.12
N SER A 86 3.83 4.42 -2.56
CA SER A 86 3.33 4.73 -1.22
C SER A 86 1.95 5.40 -1.28
N THR A 87 1.58 6.18 -0.26
CA THR A 87 0.31 6.91 -0.19
C THR A 87 0.40 8.03 0.85
N THR A 88 -0.35 9.11 0.66
CA THR A 88 -0.55 10.15 1.68
C THR A 88 -1.22 9.61 2.96
N LEU A 89 -1.96 8.51 2.88
CA LEU A 89 -2.59 7.88 4.04
C LEU A 89 -1.57 7.35 5.08
N GLY A 90 -0.32 7.12 4.68
CA GLY A 90 0.77 6.71 5.57
C GLY A 90 1.45 7.88 6.30
N SER A 91 1.04 9.12 6.03
CA SER A 91 1.54 10.31 6.72
C SER A 91 0.93 10.43 8.11
N MET A 92 1.77 10.55 9.13
CA MET A 92 1.38 10.85 10.51
C MET A 92 0.83 12.28 10.62
N THR A 93 1.41 13.23 9.88
CA THR A 93 0.93 14.62 9.80
C THR A 93 -0.49 14.68 9.23
N LEU A 94 -0.77 13.91 8.17
CA LEU A 94 -2.10 13.87 7.54
C LEU A 94 -3.06 12.86 8.17
N ALA A 95 -2.63 12.07 9.17
CA ALA A 95 -3.48 11.05 9.79
C ALA A 95 -4.82 11.59 10.32
N PRO A 96 -4.92 12.80 10.91
CA PRO A 96 -6.21 13.38 11.30
C PRO A 96 -7.16 13.64 10.12
N VAL A 97 -6.64 14.02 8.95
CA VAL A 97 -7.42 14.25 7.72
C VAL A 97 -8.08 12.95 7.26
N TYR A 98 -7.36 11.82 7.39
CA TYR A 98 -7.81 10.51 6.94
C TYR A 98 -8.48 9.66 8.04
N LYS A 99 -8.98 10.27 9.12
CA LYS A 99 -9.58 9.56 10.27
C LYS A 99 -10.69 8.59 9.86
N LEU A 100 -11.49 8.94 8.84
CA LEU A 100 -12.63 8.15 8.39
C LEU A 100 -12.27 7.03 7.40
N ALA A 101 -10.99 6.84 7.07
CA ALA A 101 -10.52 5.71 6.26
C ALA A 101 -10.06 4.56 7.18
N PRO A 102 -10.86 3.49 7.38
CA PRO A 102 -10.58 2.43 8.36
C PRO A 102 -9.61 1.37 7.81
N ALA A 103 -8.35 1.77 7.56
CA ALA A 103 -7.32 0.87 7.04
C ALA A 103 -6.00 0.97 7.87
N PRO A 104 -6.00 0.57 9.15
CA PRO A 104 -4.85 0.75 10.04
C PRO A 104 -3.59 0.04 9.53
N ALA A 105 -3.66 -1.24 9.17
CA ALA A 105 -2.50 -1.98 8.67
C ALA A 105 -1.93 -1.36 7.40
N TYR A 106 -2.81 -0.96 6.47
CA TYR A 106 -2.39 -0.28 5.25
C TYR A 106 -1.65 1.02 5.55
N LYS A 107 -2.20 1.89 6.41
CA LYS A 107 -1.58 3.16 6.82
C LYS A 107 -0.22 2.94 7.49
N ILE A 108 -0.15 2.04 8.47
CA ILE A 108 1.09 1.72 9.21
C ILE A 108 2.17 1.19 8.26
N THR A 109 1.82 0.25 7.38
CA THR A 109 2.78 -0.38 6.47
C THR A 109 3.26 0.57 5.39
N LYS A 110 2.43 1.53 4.96
CA LYS A 110 2.83 2.58 4.02
C LYS A 110 3.70 3.66 4.69
N ALA A 111 3.48 3.97 5.97
CA ALA A 111 4.42 4.76 6.76
C ALA A 111 5.79 4.05 6.85
N ALA A 112 5.78 2.76 7.19
CA ALA A 112 6.99 1.93 7.26
C ALA A 112 7.72 1.81 5.91
N LEU A 113 7.00 1.65 4.79
CA LEU A 113 7.57 1.65 3.45
C LEU A 113 8.22 3.00 3.08
N THR A 114 7.61 4.10 3.51
CA THR A 114 8.20 5.43 3.28
C THR A 114 9.48 5.59 4.11
N MET A 115 9.50 5.15 5.37
CA MET A 115 10.73 5.13 6.17
C MET A 115 11.80 4.20 5.60
N LEU A 116 11.42 3.03 5.09
CA LEU A 116 12.32 2.10 4.39
C LEU A 116 13.01 2.82 3.22
N THR A 117 12.23 3.58 2.43
CA THR A 117 12.75 4.39 1.31
C THR A 117 13.81 5.39 1.78
N VAL A 118 13.58 6.08 2.90
CA VAL A 118 14.55 7.02 3.50
C VAL A 118 15.86 6.31 3.88
N GLN A 119 15.77 5.13 4.50
CA GLN A 119 16.97 4.38 4.91
C GLN A 119 17.80 3.94 3.70
N TYR A 120 17.16 3.40 2.65
CA TYR A 120 17.87 3.10 1.41
C TYR A 120 18.45 4.34 0.73
N ALA A 121 17.72 5.46 0.74
CA ALA A 121 18.23 6.72 0.22
C ALA A 121 19.55 7.12 0.90
N GLN A 122 19.63 6.98 2.22
CA GLN A 122 20.82 7.32 3.02
C GLN A 122 21.97 6.33 2.78
N ASP A 123 21.69 5.03 2.83
CA ASP A 123 22.71 3.98 2.71
C ASP A 123 23.39 3.96 1.33
N TYR A 124 22.64 4.27 0.27
CA TYR A 124 23.10 4.13 -1.13
C TYR A 124 23.32 5.47 -1.84
N ALA A 125 23.24 6.60 -1.11
CA ALA A 125 23.46 7.94 -1.69
C ALA A 125 24.85 8.07 -2.33
N SER A 126 25.89 7.57 -1.67
CA SER A 126 27.28 7.64 -2.15
C SER A 126 27.51 6.83 -3.44
N GLU A 127 26.64 5.87 -3.74
CA GLU A 127 26.66 5.06 -4.95
C GLU A 127 25.89 5.69 -6.12
N GLY A 128 25.29 6.87 -5.91
CA GLY A 128 24.51 7.61 -6.90
C GLY A 128 23.08 7.11 -7.06
N PHE A 129 22.54 6.38 -6.07
CA PHE A 129 21.13 5.98 -6.09
C PHE A 129 20.20 7.13 -5.74
N THR A 130 19.00 7.10 -6.31
CA THR A 130 17.85 7.90 -5.89
C THR A 130 16.71 6.95 -5.52
N PHE A 131 16.19 7.07 -4.31
CA PHE A 131 15.03 6.36 -3.82
C PHE A 131 13.89 7.34 -3.60
N LEU A 132 12.70 7.03 -4.12
CA LEU A 132 11.51 7.84 -3.96
C LEU A 132 10.35 6.99 -3.44
N ALA A 133 9.55 7.56 -2.56
CA ALA A 133 8.22 7.06 -2.25
C ALA A 133 7.23 7.95 -3.00
N VAL A 134 6.26 7.36 -3.72
CA VAL A 134 5.32 8.14 -4.53
C VAL A 134 3.89 7.77 -4.17
N SER A 135 3.09 8.76 -3.78
CA SER A 135 1.64 8.62 -3.65
C SER A 135 1.00 8.78 -5.02
N PRO A 136 0.36 7.72 -5.59
CA PRO A 136 -0.18 7.74 -6.95
C PRO A 136 -1.57 8.38 -7.05
N GLY A 137 -2.08 8.91 -5.94
CA GLY A 137 -3.46 9.39 -5.80
C GLY A 137 -4.48 8.30 -5.46
N TRP A 138 -5.73 8.69 -5.24
CA TRP A 138 -6.83 7.77 -5.01
C TRP A 138 -7.43 7.34 -6.35
N LEU A 139 -7.09 6.12 -6.78
CA LEU A 139 -7.37 5.62 -8.13
C LEU A 139 -8.55 4.65 -8.16
N GLN A 140 -9.37 4.73 -9.22
CA GLN A 140 -10.53 3.87 -9.49
C GLN A 140 -10.11 2.45 -9.91
N THR A 141 -9.55 1.73 -8.94
CA THR A 141 -9.15 0.31 -9.02
C THR A 141 -10.04 -0.54 -8.13
N GLU A 142 -9.83 -1.85 -8.12
CA GLU A 142 -10.46 -2.74 -7.14
C GLU A 142 -10.22 -2.27 -5.69
N MET A 143 -9.00 -1.83 -5.38
CA MET A 143 -8.62 -1.35 -4.05
C MET A 143 -9.20 0.04 -3.72
N GLY A 144 -9.25 0.95 -4.70
CA GLY A 144 -9.73 2.31 -4.48
C GLY A 144 -11.25 2.46 -4.54
N GLY A 145 -11.93 1.55 -5.24
CA GLY A 145 -13.38 1.58 -5.45
C GLY A 145 -13.83 2.59 -6.49
N SER A 146 -15.11 2.52 -6.88
CA SER A 146 -15.70 3.37 -7.92
C SER A 146 -15.82 4.85 -7.55
N ARG A 147 -15.69 5.18 -6.25
CA ARG A 147 -15.74 6.56 -5.73
C ARG A 147 -14.38 7.24 -5.69
N ALA A 148 -13.32 6.56 -6.12
CA ALA A 148 -12.00 7.15 -6.15
C ALA A 148 -11.91 8.31 -7.16
N ASP A 149 -11.00 9.22 -6.89
CA ASP A 149 -10.89 10.51 -7.57
C ASP A 149 -10.52 10.38 -9.05
N LEU A 150 -9.54 9.52 -9.36
CA LEU A 150 -8.88 9.50 -10.66
C LEU A 150 -8.97 8.14 -11.33
N PRO A 151 -9.02 8.09 -12.68
CA PRO A 151 -8.77 6.86 -13.43
C PRO A 151 -7.32 6.36 -13.20
N PRO A 152 -7.08 5.03 -13.23
CA PRO A 152 -5.73 4.48 -13.08
C PRO A 152 -4.71 5.01 -14.09
N ALA A 153 -5.15 5.27 -15.33
CA ALA A 153 -4.29 5.81 -16.38
C ALA A 153 -3.71 7.19 -16.02
N THR A 154 -4.51 8.07 -15.41
CA THR A 154 -4.08 9.40 -14.96
C THR A 154 -3.02 9.30 -13.86
N GLY A 155 -3.22 8.41 -12.88
CA GLY A 155 -2.22 8.15 -11.85
C GLY A 155 -0.92 7.62 -12.42
N ALA A 156 -0.99 6.65 -13.34
CA ALA A 156 0.19 6.06 -13.98
C ALA A 156 1.00 7.11 -14.77
N GLU A 157 0.33 7.96 -15.54
CA GLU A 157 0.97 9.07 -16.27
C GLU A 157 1.65 10.06 -15.31
N ALA A 158 0.96 10.45 -14.22
CA ALA A 158 1.51 11.39 -13.26
C ALA A 158 2.72 10.81 -12.48
N VAL A 159 2.68 9.52 -12.13
CA VAL A 159 3.84 8.82 -11.55
C VAL A 159 4.99 8.75 -12.54
N LEU A 160 4.71 8.42 -13.81
CA LEU A 160 5.74 8.37 -14.85
C LEU A 160 6.41 9.73 -15.06
N ASN A 161 5.65 10.83 -14.98
CA ASN A 161 6.20 12.18 -15.02
C ASN A 161 7.20 12.44 -13.87
N ILE A 162 6.92 11.96 -12.65
CA ILE A 162 7.88 12.00 -11.53
C ILE A 162 9.11 11.16 -11.86
N VAL A 163 8.91 9.91 -12.31
CA VAL A 163 10.02 9.00 -12.65
C VAL A 163 10.93 9.60 -13.71
N GLN A 164 10.39 10.21 -14.77
CA GLN A 164 11.19 10.80 -15.84
C GLN A 164 11.96 12.03 -15.36
N LYS A 165 11.39 12.85 -14.47
CA LYS A 165 11.99 14.09 -13.98
C LYS A 165 12.80 13.94 -12.69
N ALA A 166 12.79 12.76 -12.06
CA ALA A 166 13.45 12.53 -10.78
C ALA A 166 14.95 12.84 -10.83
N THR A 167 15.42 13.62 -9.86
CA THR A 167 16.82 14.01 -9.72
C THR A 167 17.39 13.58 -8.36
N PRO A 168 18.73 13.51 -8.20
CA PRO A 168 19.34 13.14 -6.93
C PRO A 168 18.98 14.05 -5.74
N SER A 169 18.56 15.31 -5.97
CA SER A 169 18.13 16.21 -4.90
C SER A 169 16.80 15.79 -4.25
N GLN A 170 16.08 14.88 -4.88
CA GLN A 170 14.84 14.30 -4.37
C GLN A 170 15.06 12.98 -3.64
N ASN A 171 16.30 12.48 -3.54
CA ASN A 171 16.58 11.21 -2.89
C ASN A 171 16.04 11.17 -1.45
N GLY A 172 15.27 10.13 -1.13
CA GLY A 172 14.62 9.93 0.18
C GLY A 172 13.27 10.62 0.35
N LYS A 173 12.79 11.39 -0.64
CA LYS A 173 11.53 12.12 -0.52
C LYS A 173 10.31 11.23 -0.76
N ALA A 174 9.23 11.58 -0.08
CA ALA A 174 7.88 11.12 -0.38
C ALA A 174 7.19 12.16 -1.26
N LEU A 175 6.83 11.83 -2.50
CA LEU A 175 6.24 12.78 -3.44
C LEU A 175 4.78 12.43 -3.70
N ASN A 176 3.93 13.44 -3.78
CA ASN A 176 2.59 13.31 -4.30
C ASN A 176 2.59 13.49 -5.81
N ILE A 177 1.63 12.89 -6.51
CA ILE A 177 1.43 13.20 -7.93
C ILE A 177 0.90 14.62 -8.12
N HIS A 178 1.19 15.18 -9.29
CA HIS A 178 0.60 16.42 -9.76
C HIS A 178 -0.48 16.12 -10.81
N VAL A 179 -1.70 16.63 -10.63
CA VAL A 179 -2.77 16.58 -11.61
C VAL A 179 -3.35 17.98 -11.79
N PRO A 180 -3.30 18.56 -13.01
CA PRO A 180 -3.82 19.90 -13.26
C PRO A 180 -5.28 20.05 -12.82
N GLY A 181 -5.57 21.09 -12.03
CA GLY A 181 -6.90 21.37 -11.49
C GLY A 181 -7.20 20.69 -10.14
N TRP A 182 -6.27 19.93 -9.58
CA TRP A 182 -6.40 19.26 -8.28
C TRP A 182 -5.53 19.89 -7.18
N GLU A 183 -4.83 20.98 -7.46
CA GLU A 183 -3.87 21.61 -6.55
C GLU A 183 -4.57 22.25 -5.33
N GLU A 184 -5.77 22.79 -5.52
CA GLU A 184 -6.58 23.47 -4.51
C GLU A 184 -7.95 22.81 -4.31
N ASN A 185 -8.05 21.50 -4.58
CA ASN A 185 -9.30 20.76 -4.44
C ASN A 185 -9.85 20.87 -3.00
N GLU A 186 -11.16 21.13 -2.87
CA GLU A 186 -11.86 21.25 -1.58
C GLU A 186 -12.04 19.90 -0.86
N GLY A 187 -11.82 18.78 -1.58
CA GLY A 187 -11.85 17.44 -1.02
C GLY A 187 -10.65 17.09 -0.14
N LEU A 188 -10.67 15.88 0.43
CA LEU A 188 -9.61 15.38 1.32
C LEU A 188 -8.25 15.19 0.60
N ASN A 189 -8.28 15.02 -0.72
CA ASN A 189 -7.09 14.78 -1.53
C ASN A 189 -6.82 15.98 -2.42
N GLN A 190 -5.55 16.40 -2.40
CA GLN A 190 -4.97 17.35 -3.34
C GLN A 190 -3.85 16.64 -4.08
N TYR A 191 -3.71 16.87 -5.38
CA TYR A 191 -2.67 16.27 -6.22
C TYR A 191 -1.78 17.38 -6.77
N ASP A 192 -0.99 17.97 -5.87
CA ASP A 192 -0.24 19.21 -6.07
C ASP A 192 1.23 19.00 -6.44
N GLY A 193 1.68 17.75 -6.58
CA GLY A 193 3.07 17.43 -6.90
C GLY A 193 4.07 17.68 -5.78
N LYS A 194 3.63 18.07 -4.58
CA LYS A 194 4.51 18.44 -3.48
C LYS A 194 5.04 17.21 -2.74
N GLU A 195 6.06 17.46 -1.91
CA GLU A 195 6.53 16.48 -0.94
C GLU A 195 5.43 16.23 0.11
N VAL A 196 5.12 14.96 0.35
CA VAL A 196 4.16 14.52 1.36
C VAL A 196 4.82 14.66 2.74
N PRO A 197 4.18 15.35 3.70
CA PRO A 197 4.72 15.45 5.06
C PRO A 197 4.71 14.09 5.76
N TRP A 198 5.61 13.89 6.72
CA TRP A 198 5.77 12.62 7.44
C TRP A 198 4.62 12.30 8.38
#